data_AF-A0A3N5TMV8-F1
#
_entry.id   AF-A0A3N5TMV8-F1
#
_cell.length_a   1.000
_cell.length_b   1.000
_cell.length_c   1.000
_cell.angle_alpha   90.00
_cell.angle_beta   90.00
_cell.angle_gamma   90.00
#
_symmetry.space_group_name_H-M   'P 1'
#
loop_
_entity.id
_entity.type
_entity.pdbx_description
1 polymer ?
#
loop_
_entity_poly.entity_id
_entity_poly.type
_entity_poly.pdbx_seq_one_letter_code
_entity_poly.pdbx_strand_id
1 'polypeptide(L)'
;MNRIGLVSAAIFMLLFISSSPVFAEDEIRIERVQFAKGATSAVIKGRLKGYSGVDYLVRGGAGQTITVSLKRSNLLNYFNVLPPGSKDVAMYAGQTGEDFKGVLPTDGDYTIRVYLMRAAARRNESSDYTLTVNVTGKALAPVPASKDAVIPGTPFHASAKITCVPYIELFREKKPQECDAFVIRRGFDGTATVEIPQADYLTRRILFVKGKPVAADSPYPLIYSRKDDLTIVTFDTDERYEIPDALVFGG
;
A
#
# COMPACT_ATOMS: atom_id res chain seq x y z
N MET A 1 40.02 43.19 69.31
CA MET A 1 39.47 43.91 68.13
C MET A 1 40.55 43.99 67.07
N ASN A 2 40.47 43.13 66.04
CA ASN A 2 40.75 43.46 64.62
C ASN A 2 40.66 42.18 63.79
N ARG A 3 39.83 42.28 62.74
CA ARG A 3 39.40 41.21 61.84
C ARG A 3 40.43 41.04 60.73
N ILE A 4 40.76 39.80 60.39
CA ILE A 4 41.38 39.45 59.10
C ILE A 4 40.51 38.35 58.49
N GLY A 5 39.83 38.68 57.41
CA GLY A 5 39.13 37.74 56.52
C GLY A 5 39.99 37.42 55.29
N LEU A 6 39.33 36.84 54.27
CA LEU A 6 39.78 36.40 52.94
C LEU A 6 40.07 34.89 52.81
N VAL A 7 39.60 34.13 51.81
CA VAL A 7 38.55 34.22 50.77
C VAL A 7 38.24 32.77 50.39
N SER A 8 36.98 32.35 50.34
CA SER A 8 36.58 31.13 49.61
C SER A 8 36.23 31.51 48.17
N ALA A 9 36.97 31.01 47.21
CA ALA A 9 36.68 31.16 45.79
C ALA A 9 35.55 30.18 45.41
N ALA A 10 34.35 30.71 45.16
CA ALA A 10 33.25 29.93 44.60
C ALA A 10 33.41 29.86 43.07
N ILE A 11 33.73 28.67 42.56
CA ILE A 11 33.74 28.36 41.13
C ILE A 11 32.29 28.22 40.67
N PHE A 12 31.82 29.18 39.88
CA PHE A 12 30.50 29.14 39.25
C PHE A 12 30.60 28.32 37.96
N MET A 13 30.20 27.05 38.01
CA MET A 13 30.16 26.17 36.84
C MET A 13 28.91 26.51 36.01
N LEU A 14 29.07 27.28 34.93
CA LEU A 14 28.02 27.50 33.94
C LEU A 14 27.73 26.18 33.19
N LEU A 15 26.58 25.57 33.46
CA LEU A 15 26.02 24.54 32.58
C LEU A 15 25.59 25.19 31.26
N PHE A 16 26.37 24.99 30.21
CA PHE A 16 25.90 25.20 28.84
C PHE A 16 24.87 24.12 28.49
N ILE A 17 23.59 24.49 28.48
CA ILE A 17 22.53 23.67 27.88
C ILE A 17 22.71 23.77 26.37
N SER A 18 23.44 22.83 25.78
CA SER A 18 23.50 22.64 24.34
C SER A 18 22.14 22.17 23.84
N SER A 19 21.32 23.10 23.34
CA SER A 19 20.14 22.78 22.54
C SER A 19 20.60 22.29 21.17
N SER A 20 20.73 20.98 21.00
CA SER A 20 20.91 20.40 19.66
C SER A 20 19.74 20.81 18.78
N PRO A 21 19.96 21.29 17.55
CA PRO A 21 18.86 21.48 16.62
C PRO A 21 18.23 20.12 16.37
N VAL A 22 16.98 19.95 16.80
CA VAL A 22 16.12 18.87 16.32
C VAL A 22 15.94 19.13 14.83
N PHE A 23 16.61 18.34 13.99
CA PHE A 23 16.22 18.26 12.58
C PHE A 23 14.77 17.77 12.59
N ALA A 24 13.83 18.65 12.22
CA ALA A 24 12.47 18.23 11.95
C ALA A 24 12.58 17.12 10.90
N GLU A 25 12.25 15.90 11.30
CA GLU A 25 12.06 14.80 10.38
C GLU A 25 10.93 15.26 9.45
N ASP A 26 11.24 15.50 8.17
CA ASP A 26 10.26 15.96 7.19
C ASP A 26 9.14 14.90 7.12
N GLU A 27 8.09 15.10 7.90
CA GLU A 27 7.01 14.15 8.14
C GLU A 27 6.20 13.94 6.87
N ILE A 28 5.89 12.67 6.55
CA ILE A 28 4.91 12.36 5.51
C ILE A 28 3.53 12.66 6.08
N ARG A 29 2.92 13.76 5.64
CA ARG A 29 1.55 14.11 6.01
C ARG A 29 0.55 13.15 5.38
N ILE A 30 -0.54 12.89 6.09
CA ILE A 30 -1.63 12.03 5.62
C ILE A 30 -2.86 12.89 5.34
N GLU A 31 -3.42 12.80 4.14
CA GLU A 31 -4.59 13.55 3.70
C GLU A 31 -5.65 12.61 3.12
N ARG A 32 -6.89 12.64 3.65
CA ARG A 32 -7.98 11.85 3.07
C ARG A 32 -8.59 12.56 1.86
N VAL A 33 -8.63 11.86 0.73
CA VAL A 33 -9.27 12.34 -0.49
C VAL A 33 -10.79 12.17 -0.36
N GLN A 34 -11.52 13.27 -0.54
CA GLN A 34 -12.97 13.27 -0.60
C GLN A 34 -13.44 13.68 -1.99
N PHE A 35 -14.35 12.91 -2.58
CA PHE A 35 -15.03 13.29 -3.81
C PHE A 35 -16.26 14.13 -3.48
N ALA A 36 -16.54 15.14 -4.30
CA ALA A 36 -17.79 15.86 -4.21
C ALA A 36 -18.97 14.89 -4.38
N LYS A 37 -20.14 15.23 -3.83
CA LYS A 37 -21.34 14.37 -3.91
C LYS A 37 -21.64 14.01 -5.37
N GLY A 38 -21.67 12.71 -5.67
CA GLY A 38 -21.92 12.18 -7.02
C GLY A 38 -20.73 12.22 -7.96
N ALA A 39 -19.59 12.78 -7.55
CA ALA A 39 -18.36 12.75 -8.32
C ALA A 39 -17.56 11.46 -8.05
N THR A 40 -16.77 11.06 -9.05
CA THR A 40 -15.83 9.93 -8.99
C THR A 40 -14.38 10.38 -9.00
N SER A 41 -14.12 11.69 -8.96
CA SER A 41 -12.78 12.25 -9.05
C SER A 41 -12.55 13.44 -8.13
N ALA A 42 -11.29 13.64 -7.77
CA ALA A 42 -10.77 14.85 -7.13
C ALA A 42 -9.53 15.36 -7.86
N VAL A 43 -9.35 16.68 -7.83
CA VAL A 43 -8.14 17.37 -8.30
C VAL A 43 -7.53 18.07 -7.10
N ILE A 44 -6.29 17.75 -6.79
CA ILE A 44 -5.58 18.19 -5.59
C ILE A 44 -4.34 18.94 -6.03
N LYS A 45 -4.15 20.15 -5.50
CA LYS A 45 -2.95 20.94 -5.73
C LYS A 45 -2.10 20.93 -4.48
N GLY A 46 -0.79 20.80 -4.64
CA GLY A 46 0.13 20.77 -3.53
C GLY A 46 1.53 21.24 -3.90
N ARG A 47 2.36 21.36 -2.87
CA ARG A 47 3.79 21.67 -2.98
C ARG A 47 4.58 20.74 -2.07
N LEU A 48 5.68 20.21 -2.58
CA LEU A 48 6.70 19.47 -1.83
C LEU A 48 7.99 20.29 -1.72
N LYS A 49 8.76 20.04 -0.67
CA LYS A 49 10.13 20.52 -0.50
C LYS A 49 10.97 19.51 0.27
N GLY A 50 12.22 19.29 -0.14
CA GLY A 50 13.13 18.41 0.59
C GLY A 50 12.58 16.99 0.68
N TYR A 51 12.58 16.42 1.89
CA TYR A 51 12.10 15.05 2.14
C TYR A 51 10.61 14.98 2.43
N SER A 52 9.89 16.11 2.42
CA SER A 52 8.44 16.11 2.64
C SER A 52 7.72 15.23 1.62
N GLY A 53 6.73 14.46 2.09
CA GLY A 53 5.82 13.68 1.25
C GLY A 53 4.37 13.88 1.67
N VAL A 54 3.45 13.40 0.85
CA VAL A 54 2.02 13.32 1.20
C VAL A 54 1.47 11.95 0.85
N ASP A 55 0.81 11.32 1.82
CA ASP A 55 0.04 10.10 1.66
C ASP A 55 -1.45 10.46 1.52
N TYR A 56 -1.94 10.40 0.28
CA TYR A 56 -3.34 10.63 -0.02
C TYR A 56 -4.14 9.32 0.13
N LEU A 57 -5.02 9.26 1.13
CA LEU A 57 -5.89 8.11 1.37
C LEU A 57 -7.13 8.17 0.47
N VAL A 58 -7.26 7.20 -0.41
CA VAL A 58 -8.36 7.08 -1.39
C VAL A 58 -9.15 5.82 -1.08
N ARG A 59 -10.42 5.99 -0.71
CA ARG A 59 -11.32 4.85 -0.51
C ARG A 59 -11.65 4.21 -1.86
N GLY A 60 -11.47 2.90 -1.96
CA GLY A 60 -11.84 2.11 -3.14
C GLY A 60 -12.33 0.72 -2.76
N GLY A 61 -13.10 0.11 -3.65
CA GLY A 61 -13.63 -1.24 -3.52
C GLY A 61 -13.10 -2.18 -4.58
N ALA A 62 -13.10 -3.48 -4.28
CA ALA A 62 -12.66 -4.50 -5.21
C ALA A 62 -13.44 -4.43 -6.54
N GLY A 63 -12.74 -4.55 -7.67
CA GLY A 63 -13.33 -4.47 -9.01
C GLY A 63 -13.56 -3.04 -9.52
N GLN A 64 -13.42 -2.01 -8.68
CA GLN A 64 -13.35 -0.64 -9.17
C GLN A 64 -12.02 -0.38 -9.90
N THR A 65 -12.00 0.62 -10.76
CA THR A 65 -10.78 1.09 -11.43
C THR A 65 -10.34 2.41 -10.81
N ILE A 66 -9.09 2.49 -10.36
CA ILE A 66 -8.45 3.74 -9.98
C ILE A 66 -7.63 4.28 -11.16
N THR A 67 -7.66 5.60 -11.38
CA THR A 67 -6.74 6.30 -12.27
C THR A 67 -6.08 7.44 -11.50
N VAL A 68 -4.76 7.56 -11.66
CA VAL A 68 -3.95 8.57 -10.97
C VAL A 68 -3.06 9.27 -11.98
N SER A 69 -3.11 10.60 -11.99
CA SER A 69 -2.29 11.45 -12.87
C SER A 69 -1.59 12.53 -12.05
N LEU A 70 -0.31 12.77 -12.36
CA LEU A 70 0.54 13.73 -11.65
C LEU A 70 1.17 14.73 -12.61
N LYS A 71 0.66 15.96 -12.60
CA LYS A 71 1.34 17.12 -13.21
C LYS A 71 2.28 17.74 -12.18
N ARG A 72 3.51 18.09 -12.59
CA ARG A 72 4.59 18.47 -11.67
C ARG A 72 5.52 19.51 -12.29
N SER A 73 6.05 20.43 -11.48
CA SER A 73 7.09 21.38 -11.92
C SER A 73 8.51 20.82 -11.82
N ASN A 74 8.73 19.82 -10.97
CA ASN A 74 9.99 19.06 -10.90
C ASN A 74 9.77 17.64 -11.43
N LEU A 75 10.58 17.22 -12.41
CA LEU A 75 10.47 15.89 -13.02
C LEU A 75 10.76 14.74 -12.05
N LEU A 76 11.48 15.01 -10.96
CA LEU A 76 11.78 14.06 -9.88
C LEU A 76 10.69 14.01 -8.79
N ASN A 77 9.52 14.63 -9.01
CA ASN A 77 8.33 14.41 -8.18
C ASN A 77 7.56 13.19 -8.73
N TYR A 78 7.37 12.19 -7.90
CA TYR A 78 6.78 10.91 -8.28
C TYR A 78 5.63 10.54 -7.38
N PHE A 79 4.88 9.52 -7.79
CA PHE A 79 3.88 8.91 -6.92
C PHE A 79 3.96 7.39 -6.96
N ASN A 80 3.63 6.78 -5.83
CA ASN A 80 3.35 5.35 -5.72
C ASN A 80 1.88 5.14 -5.36
N VAL A 81 1.31 4.01 -5.77
CA VAL A 81 0.00 3.55 -5.27
C VAL A 81 0.23 2.31 -4.43
N LEU A 82 -0.11 2.37 -3.15
CA LEU A 82 0.01 1.28 -2.20
C LEU A 82 -1.37 0.70 -1.90
N PRO A 83 -1.50 -0.64 -1.84
CA PRO A 83 -2.75 -1.28 -1.46
C PRO A 83 -3.05 -1.10 0.04
N PRO A 84 -4.29 -1.37 0.47
CA PRO A 84 -4.69 -1.21 1.86
C PRO A 84 -3.77 -1.98 2.83
N GLY A 85 -3.31 -1.28 3.87
CA GLY A 85 -2.44 -1.83 4.91
C GLY A 85 -0.99 -2.05 4.50
N SER A 86 -0.59 -1.76 3.26
CA SER A 86 0.81 -1.81 2.86
C SER A 86 1.58 -0.62 3.43
N LYS A 87 2.74 -0.91 4.02
CA LYS A 87 3.65 0.13 4.52
C LYS A 87 4.48 0.72 3.37
N ASP A 88 5.11 -0.16 2.59
CA ASP A 88 6.18 0.23 1.66
C ASP A 88 6.08 -0.45 0.28
N VAL A 89 5.25 -1.48 0.13
CA VAL A 89 5.13 -2.23 -1.13
C VAL A 89 4.02 -1.61 -1.97
N ALA A 90 4.38 -1.11 -3.15
CA ALA A 90 3.45 -0.45 -4.05
C ALA A 90 2.91 -1.44 -5.11
N MET A 91 1.61 -1.34 -5.41
CA MET A 91 1.03 -1.99 -6.59
C MET A 91 1.33 -1.20 -7.88
N TYR A 92 1.78 0.05 -7.74
CA TYR A 92 2.33 0.85 -8.83
C TYR A 92 3.45 1.75 -8.29
N ALA A 93 4.62 1.67 -8.90
CA ALA A 93 5.77 2.53 -8.60
C ALA A 93 6.07 3.44 -9.80
N GLY A 94 5.53 4.66 -9.80
CA GLY A 94 5.62 5.58 -10.92
C GLY A 94 6.97 6.25 -11.00
N GLN A 95 7.97 5.60 -11.60
CA GLN A 95 9.33 6.14 -11.72
C GLN A 95 9.61 6.86 -13.05
N THR A 96 8.76 6.66 -14.06
CA THR A 96 8.81 7.39 -15.35
C THR A 96 7.84 8.57 -15.38
N GLY A 97 6.97 8.66 -14.37
CA GLY A 97 5.97 9.72 -14.19
C GLY A 97 4.83 9.68 -15.20
N GLU A 98 4.52 8.47 -15.66
CA GLU A 98 3.30 8.11 -16.40
C GLU A 98 2.06 8.16 -15.49
N ASP A 99 0.89 8.26 -16.11
CA ASP A 99 -0.37 8.07 -15.42
C ASP A 99 -0.56 6.58 -15.08
N PHE A 100 -1.19 6.29 -13.94
CA PHE A 100 -1.54 4.93 -13.54
C PHE A 100 -3.02 4.68 -13.78
N LYS A 101 -3.35 3.47 -14.27
CA LYS A 101 -4.70 2.93 -14.30
C LYS A 101 -4.67 1.47 -13.86
N GLY A 102 -5.45 1.12 -12.84
CA GLY A 102 -5.47 -0.25 -12.31
C GLY A 102 -6.82 -0.63 -11.71
N VAL A 103 -7.13 -1.92 -11.76
CA VAL A 103 -8.28 -2.49 -11.06
C VAL A 103 -7.89 -2.80 -9.61
N LEU A 104 -8.74 -2.41 -8.67
CA LEU A 104 -8.50 -2.60 -7.25
C LEU A 104 -8.81 -4.04 -6.85
N PRO A 105 -7.87 -4.80 -6.25
CA PRO A 105 -8.11 -6.19 -5.89
C PRO A 105 -8.94 -6.38 -4.61
N THR A 106 -9.03 -5.38 -3.74
CA THR A 106 -9.71 -5.48 -2.45
C THR A 106 -10.40 -4.17 -2.07
N ASP A 107 -11.18 -4.21 -1.00
CA ASP A 107 -11.77 -3.02 -0.40
C ASP A 107 -10.79 -2.38 0.58
N GLY A 108 -10.73 -1.05 0.61
CA GLY A 108 -9.91 -0.38 1.61
C GLY A 108 -9.54 1.05 1.24
N ASP A 109 -8.67 1.62 2.07
CA ASP A 109 -8.03 2.89 1.81
C ASP A 109 -6.70 2.60 1.11
N TYR A 110 -6.62 2.96 -0.16
CA TYR A 110 -5.39 2.93 -0.95
C TYR A 110 -4.60 4.21 -0.68
N THR A 111 -3.28 4.10 -0.60
CA THR A 111 -2.41 5.27 -0.39
C THR A 111 -1.76 5.68 -1.70
N ILE A 112 -2.00 6.92 -2.12
CA ILE A 112 -1.21 7.56 -3.18
C ILE A 112 -0.13 8.40 -2.51
N ARG A 113 1.10 7.88 -2.47
CA ARG A 113 2.26 8.56 -1.86
C ARG A 113 2.91 9.46 -2.89
N VAL A 114 2.83 10.77 -2.74
CA VAL A 114 3.48 11.78 -3.60
C VAL A 114 4.75 12.28 -2.92
N TYR A 115 5.89 12.23 -3.59
CA TYR A 115 7.19 12.51 -2.98
C TYR A 115 8.23 13.00 -3.99
N LEU A 116 9.28 13.66 -3.51
CA LEU A 116 10.48 13.94 -4.29
C LEU A 116 11.45 12.76 -4.21
N MET A 117 11.95 12.29 -5.35
CA MET A 117 13.01 11.30 -5.38
C MET A 117 14.24 11.78 -4.59
N ARG A 118 14.95 10.84 -3.97
CA ARG A 118 16.07 11.09 -3.05
C ARG A 118 17.09 12.11 -3.57
N ALA A 119 17.38 12.11 -4.87
CA ALA A 119 18.31 13.06 -5.48
C ALA A 119 17.83 14.52 -5.37
N ALA A 120 16.56 14.80 -5.65
CA ALA A 120 15.96 16.13 -5.52
C ALA A 120 15.76 16.52 -4.05
N ALA A 121 15.27 15.59 -3.24
CA ALA A 121 15.04 15.79 -1.81
C ALA A 121 16.33 16.20 -1.07
N ARG A 122 17.45 15.51 -1.34
CA ARG A 122 18.77 15.85 -0.77
C ARG A 122 19.26 17.25 -1.13
N ARG A 123 18.89 17.75 -2.31
CA ARG A 123 19.21 19.11 -2.77
C ARG A 123 18.22 20.16 -2.27
N ASN A 124 17.29 19.78 -1.38
CA ASN A 124 16.23 20.62 -0.83
C ASN A 124 15.39 21.30 -1.93
N GLU A 125 15.23 20.62 -3.08
CA GLU A 125 14.43 21.11 -4.18
C GLU A 125 12.95 21.17 -3.81
N SER A 126 12.14 21.81 -4.66
CA SER A 126 10.69 21.88 -4.50
C SER A 126 9.97 21.44 -5.77
N SER A 127 8.70 21.06 -5.62
CA SER A 127 7.81 20.76 -6.74
C SER A 127 6.40 21.21 -6.40
N ASP A 128 5.84 22.07 -7.23
CA ASP A 128 4.40 22.29 -7.26
C ASP A 128 3.79 21.19 -8.11
N TYR A 129 2.64 20.67 -7.69
CA TYR A 129 1.99 19.58 -8.39
C TYR A 129 0.47 19.69 -8.38
N THR A 130 -0.13 19.00 -9.36
CA THR A 130 -1.56 18.73 -9.42
C THR A 130 -1.76 17.22 -9.56
N LEU A 131 -2.32 16.60 -8.53
CA LEU A 131 -2.71 15.20 -8.49
C LEU A 131 -4.18 15.08 -8.89
N THR A 132 -4.47 14.29 -9.92
CA THR A 132 -5.85 13.94 -10.28
C THR A 132 -6.09 12.48 -9.94
N VAL A 133 -7.11 12.21 -9.13
CA VAL A 133 -7.50 10.87 -8.73
C VAL A 133 -8.91 10.61 -9.19
N ASN A 134 -9.15 9.48 -9.84
CA ASN A 134 -10.47 9.01 -10.24
C ASN A 134 -10.69 7.57 -9.78
N VAL A 135 -11.85 7.26 -9.22
CA VAL A 135 -12.28 5.89 -8.88
C VAL A 135 -13.64 5.64 -9.53
N THR A 136 -13.68 4.73 -10.49
CA THR A 136 -14.88 4.41 -11.28
C THR A 136 -15.22 2.92 -11.22
N GLY A 137 -16.41 2.57 -11.72
CA GLY A 137 -16.93 1.21 -11.65
C GLY A 137 -17.67 0.95 -10.35
N LYS A 138 -18.44 -0.15 -10.34
CA LYS A 138 -19.18 -0.63 -9.17
C LYS A 138 -18.31 -1.60 -8.40
N ALA A 139 -18.15 -1.36 -7.10
CA ALA A 139 -17.47 -2.32 -6.23
C ALA A 139 -18.21 -3.66 -6.19
N LEU A 140 -17.44 -4.74 -6.29
CA LEU A 140 -17.91 -6.11 -6.13
C LEU A 140 -18.06 -6.38 -4.64
N ALA A 141 -19.23 -6.10 -4.06
CA ALA A 141 -19.43 -6.23 -2.63
C ALA A 141 -19.22 -7.68 -2.13
N PRO A 142 -18.63 -7.89 -0.94
CA PRO A 142 -18.57 -9.22 -0.32
C PRO A 142 -19.97 -9.83 -0.13
N VAL A 143 -20.05 -11.16 -0.23
CA VAL A 143 -21.24 -11.92 0.17
C VAL A 143 -21.42 -11.73 1.68
N PRO A 144 -22.61 -11.33 2.15
CA PRO A 144 -22.83 -11.08 3.58
C PRO A 144 -22.74 -12.39 4.39
N ALA A 145 -22.29 -12.27 5.63
CA ALA A 145 -22.14 -13.39 6.57
C ALA A 145 -23.43 -14.21 6.77
N SER A 146 -24.61 -13.62 6.54
CA SER A 146 -25.91 -14.28 6.60
C SER A 146 -26.19 -15.25 5.45
N LYS A 147 -25.41 -15.17 4.36
CA LYS A 147 -25.54 -16.01 3.16
C LYS A 147 -24.38 -16.99 3.01
N ASP A 148 -23.19 -16.56 3.41
CA ASP A 148 -21.99 -17.37 3.44
C ASP A 148 -21.24 -17.02 4.71
N ALA A 149 -21.05 -18.00 5.60
CA ALA A 149 -20.47 -17.75 6.91
C ALA A 149 -19.03 -17.23 6.77
N VAL A 150 -18.62 -16.39 7.72
CA VAL A 150 -17.24 -15.93 7.83
C VAL A 150 -16.55 -16.56 9.02
N ILE A 151 -15.23 -16.72 8.92
CA ILE A 151 -14.37 -17.14 10.04
C ILE A 151 -14.56 -16.10 11.17
N PRO A 152 -14.90 -16.53 12.40
CA PRO A 152 -15.22 -15.62 13.50
C PRO A 152 -14.15 -14.54 13.71
N GLY A 153 -14.59 -13.28 13.79
CA GLY A 153 -13.70 -12.14 13.99
C GLY A 153 -12.97 -11.65 12.73
N THR A 154 -13.26 -12.22 11.55
CA THR A 154 -12.59 -11.84 10.30
C THR A 154 -13.60 -11.56 9.18
N PRO A 155 -13.19 -10.91 8.07
CA PRO A 155 -14.03 -10.76 6.89
C PRO A 155 -14.00 -11.97 5.94
N PHE A 156 -13.27 -13.05 6.28
CA PHE A 156 -12.98 -14.15 5.36
C PHE A 156 -14.01 -15.26 5.44
N HIS A 157 -14.49 -15.74 4.29
CA HIS A 157 -15.45 -16.84 4.21
C HIS A 157 -14.82 -18.21 4.38
N ALA A 158 -13.55 -18.35 4.01
CA ALA A 158 -12.79 -19.59 4.18
C ALA A 158 -11.28 -19.30 4.22
N SER A 159 -10.53 -20.32 4.61
CA SER A 159 -9.08 -20.37 4.50
C SER A 159 -8.61 -21.69 3.91
N ALA A 160 -7.41 -21.71 3.36
CA ALA A 160 -6.74 -22.91 2.89
C ALA A 160 -5.22 -22.78 3.06
N LYS A 161 -4.54 -23.92 3.13
CA LYS A 161 -3.10 -24.02 2.90
C LYS A 161 -2.85 -24.16 1.41
N ILE A 162 -2.00 -23.31 0.86
CA ILE A 162 -1.65 -23.32 -0.57
C ILE A 162 -0.15 -23.44 -0.77
N THR A 163 0.26 -23.97 -1.92
CA THR A 163 1.65 -23.86 -2.37
C THR A 163 1.91 -22.47 -2.91
N CYS A 164 2.98 -21.82 -2.45
CA CYS A 164 3.35 -20.47 -2.84
C CYS A 164 4.87 -20.29 -2.96
N VAL A 165 5.27 -19.31 -3.76
CA VAL A 165 6.58 -18.68 -3.76
C VAL A 165 6.32 -17.19 -3.50
N PRO A 166 6.48 -16.69 -2.26
CA PRO A 166 6.15 -15.31 -1.91
C PRO A 166 7.10 -14.29 -2.55
N TYR A 167 6.66 -13.03 -2.60
CA TYR A 167 7.44 -11.93 -3.16
C TYR A 167 8.66 -11.57 -2.30
N ILE A 168 8.49 -11.60 -0.97
CA ILE A 168 9.48 -10.98 -0.07
C ILE A 168 10.82 -11.72 -0.07
N GLU A 169 11.91 -10.95 -0.25
CA GLU A 169 13.27 -11.47 -0.34
C GLU A 169 13.75 -12.23 0.91
N LEU A 170 13.10 -12.04 2.07
CA LEU A 170 13.39 -12.80 3.29
C LEU A 170 13.21 -14.31 3.06
N PHE A 171 12.37 -14.74 2.11
CA PHE A 171 12.27 -16.12 1.66
C PHE A 171 13.27 -16.42 0.53
N ARG A 172 14.55 -16.03 0.74
CA ARG A 172 15.66 -15.95 -0.23
C ARG A 172 15.81 -17.11 -1.21
N GLU A 173 15.36 -18.30 -0.85
CA GLU A 173 15.52 -19.47 -1.72
C GLU A 173 14.48 -19.53 -2.84
N LYS A 174 13.45 -18.68 -2.83
CA LYS A 174 12.32 -18.68 -3.80
C LYS A 174 11.74 -20.07 -4.02
N LYS A 175 11.80 -20.92 -2.99
CA LYS A 175 11.33 -22.29 -3.04
C LYS A 175 9.83 -22.33 -2.77
N PRO A 176 9.11 -23.26 -3.42
CA PRO A 176 7.74 -23.58 -3.04
C PRO A 176 7.65 -23.88 -1.54
N GLN A 177 6.71 -23.24 -0.87
CA GLN A 177 6.40 -23.44 0.55
C GLN A 177 4.89 -23.42 0.75
N GLU A 178 4.45 -23.72 1.97
CA GLU A 178 3.05 -23.60 2.36
C GLU A 178 2.74 -22.18 2.85
N CYS A 179 1.74 -21.54 2.26
CA CYS A 179 1.19 -20.26 2.72
C CYS A 179 -0.24 -20.44 3.25
N ASP A 180 -0.59 -19.63 4.25
CA ASP A 180 -1.99 -19.37 4.58
C ASP A 180 -2.63 -18.48 3.50
N ALA A 181 -3.79 -18.91 3.01
CA ALA A 181 -4.62 -18.12 2.11
C ALA A 181 -6.03 -18.01 2.69
N PHE A 182 -6.63 -16.84 2.53
CA PHE A 182 -7.97 -16.51 2.95
C PHE A 182 -8.78 -15.99 1.76
N VAL A 183 -10.09 -16.16 1.79
CA VAL A 183 -10.96 -15.72 0.70
C VAL A 183 -12.08 -14.82 1.20
N ILE A 184 -12.31 -13.71 0.50
CA ILE A 184 -13.50 -12.89 0.58
C ILE A 184 -14.32 -13.17 -0.67
N ARG A 185 -15.33 -14.04 -0.57
CA ARG A 185 -16.27 -14.31 -1.67
C ARG A 185 -17.15 -13.08 -1.91
N ARG A 186 -17.28 -12.73 -3.18
CA ARG A 186 -18.05 -11.59 -3.70
C ARG A 186 -19.15 -12.05 -4.68
N GLY A 187 -19.28 -13.36 -4.86
CA GLY A 187 -20.31 -14.06 -5.60
C GLY A 187 -20.07 -15.57 -5.54
N PHE A 188 -21.08 -16.36 -5.90
CA PHE A 188 -20.97 -17.83 -5.98
C PHE A 188 -20.54 -18.33 -7.37
N ASP A 189 -20.20 -17.41 -8.28
CA ASP A 189 -19.71 -17.70 -9.63
C ASP A 189 -18.18 -17.77 -9.70
N GLY A 190 -17.49 -17.83 -8.55
CA GLY A 190 -16.03 -17.75 -8.46
C GLY A 190 -15.50 -16.31 -8.47
N THR A 191 -16.34 -15.33 -8.16
CA THR A 191 -15.92 -13.94 -7.94
C THR A 191 -15.52 -13.76 -6.48
N ALA A 192 -14.25 -13.50 -6.20
CA ALA A 192 -13.70 -13.43 -4.85
C ALA A 192 -12.37 -12.67 -4.81
N THR A 193 -12.00 -12.12 -3.65
CA THR A 193 -10.62 -11.68 -3.40
C THR A 193 -9.92 -12.75 -2.56
N VAL A 194 -8.83 -13.32 -3.05
CA VAL A 194 -7.93 -14.16 -2.25
C VAL A 194 -6.87 -13.27 -1.63
N GLU A 195 -6.68 -13.38 -0.32
CA GLU A 195 -5.66 -12.68 0.44
C GLU A 195 -4.64 -13.68 1.00
N ILE A 196 -3.35 -13.43 0.72
CA ILE A 196 -2.23 -14.27 1.13
C ILE A 196 -1.26 -13.41 1.95
N PRO A 197 -1.38 -13.40 3.30
CA PRO A 197 -0.45 -12.71 4.17
C PRO A 197 0.98 -13.27 4.03
N GLN A 198 1.97 -12.38 3.98
CA GLN A 198 3.41 -12.70 3.89
C GLN A 198 4.11 -11.99 5.04
N ALA A 199 4.06 -12.62 6.22
CA ALA A 199 4.47 -12.02 7.48
C ALA A 199 3.81 -10.64 7.70
N ASP A 200 4.41 -9.78 8.50
CA ASP A 200 3.88 -8.44 8.84
C ASP A 200 4.18 -7.36 7.78
N TYR A 201 4.65 -7.77 6.59
CA TYR A 201 5.18 -6.86 5.57
C TYR A 201 4.20 -6.62 4.42
N LEU A 202 3.57 -7.69 3.92
CA LEU A 202 2.75 -7.63 2.72
C LEU A 202 1.60 -8.61 2.87
N THR A 203 0.41 -8.23 2.44
CA THR A 203 -0.65 -9.17 2.10
C THR A 203 -0.84 -9.09 0.59
N ARG A 204 -0.53 -10.19 -0.12
CA ARG A 204 -0.79 -10.26 -1.56
C ARG A 204 -2.26 -10.50 -1.76
N ARG A 205 -2.90 -9.70 -2.62
CA ARG A 205 -4.33 -9.80 -2.90
C ARG A 205 -4.56 -10.03 -4.37
N ILE A 206 -5.38 -11.02 -4.69
CA ILE A 206 -5.70 -11.42 -6.05
C ILE A 206 -7.22 -11.45 -6.18
N LEU A 207 -7.77 -10.58 -7.02
CA LEU A 207 -9.19 -10.56 -7.34
C LEU A 207 -9.48 -11.52 -8.49
N PHE A 208 -10.38 -12.46 -8.21
CA PHE A 208 -11.02 -13.33 -9.16
C PHE A 208 -12.38 -12.75 -9.55
N VAL A 209 -12.72 -12.82 -10.84
CA VAL A 209 -14.05 -12.55 -11.38
C VAL A 209 -14.43 -13.74 -12.25
N LYS A 210 -15.56 -14.38 -11.91
CA LYS A 210 -16.04 -15.59 -12.61
C LYS A 210 -14.98 -16.68 -12.73
N GLY A 211 -14.24 -16.93 -11.65
CA GLY A 211 -13.18 -17.94 -11.59
C GLY A 211 -11.86 -17.56 -12.25
N LYS A 212 -11.72 -16.35 -12.80
CA LYS A 212 -10.49 -15.89 -13.46
C LYS A 212 -9.82 -14.79 -12.64
N PRO A 213 -8.51 -14.86 -12.36
CA PRO A 213 -7.80 -13.76 -11.72
C PRO A 213 -7.70 -12.58 -12.70
N VAL A 214 -8.14 -11.40 -12.27
CA VAL A 214 -8.24 -10.19 -13.12
C VAL A 214 -7.46 -8.99 -12.58
N ALA A 215 -7.10 -8.99 -11.29
CA ALA A 215 -6.33 -7.92 -10.69
C ALA A 215 -5.52 -8.43 -9.49
N ALA A 216 -4.37 -7.82 -9.23
CA ALA A 216 -3.61 -8.04 -8.02
C ALA A 216 -2.89 -6.76 -7.59
N ASP A 217 -2.44 -6.71 -6.35
CA ASP A 217 -1.66 -5.59 -5.81
C ASP A 217 -0.15 -5.70 -6.06
N SER A 218 0.22 -6.23 -7.23
CA SER A 218 1.59 -6.34 -7.72
C SER A 218 1.90 -5.27 -8.77
N PRO A 219 3.11 -4.68 -8.78
CA PRO A 219 3.54 -3.79 -9.84
C PRO A 219 3.88 -4.52 -11.15
N TYR A 220 3.94 -5.85 -11.11
CA TYR A 220 4.22 -6.70 -12.27
C TYR A 220 2.92 -7.25 -12.88
N PRO A 221 2.92 -7.60 -14.18
CA PRO A 221 1.77 -8.22 -14.83
C PRO A 221 1.30 -9.48 -14.11
N LEU A 222 -0.02 -9.59 -13.95
CA LEU A 222 -0.66 -10.82 -13.50
C LEU A 222 -0.70 -11.81 -14.66
N ILE A 223 -0.01 -12.92 -14.50
CA ILE A 223 -0.05 -14.06 -15.43
C ILE A 223 -0.72 -15.22 -14.70
N TYR A 224 -1.55 -16.00 -15.40
CA TYR A 224 -2.14 -17.19 -14.80
C TYR A 224 -2.24 -18.35 -15.78
N SER A 225 -2.23 -19.56 -15.24
CA SER A 225 -2.54 -20.79 -15.95
C SER A 225 -3.43 -21.70 -15.11
N ARG A 226 -3.97 -22.74 -15.74
CA ARG A 226 -4.83 -23.74 -15.12
C ARG A 226 -4.14 -25.08 -15.11
N LYS A 227 -4.21 -25.77 -13.99
CA LYS A 227 -3.77 -27.16 -13.84
C LYS A 227 -4.79 -27.87 -12.97
N ASP A 228 -5.60 -28.73 -13.56
CA ASP A 228 -6.71 -29.41 -12.88
C ASP A 228 -7.64 -28.41 -12.17
N ASP A 229 -7.82 -28.54 -10.86
CA ASP A 229 -8.60 -27.66 -9.98
C ASP A 229 -7.79 -26.48 -9.41
N LEU A 230 -6.56 -26.27 -9.87
CA LEU A 230 -5.69 -25.17 -9.45
C LEU A 230 -5.65 -24.04 -10.49
N THR A 231 -5.76 -22.81 -10.00
CA THR A 231 -5.27 -21.62 -10.69
C THR A 231 -3.86 -21.30 -10.23
N ILE A 232 -2.89 -21.39 -11.13
CA ILE A 232 -1.52 -20.97 -10.86
C ILE A 232 -1.40 -19.51 -11.29
N VAL A 233 -1.15 -18.60 -10.34
CA VAL A 233 -0.93 -17.17 -10.59
C VAL A 233 0.55 -16.86 -10.39
N THR A 234 1.16 -16.16 -11.34
CA THR A 234 2.56 -15.75 -11.29
C THR A 234 2.73 -14.28 -11.64
N PHE A 235 3.85 -13.71 -11.18
CA PHE A 235 4.32 -12.37 -11.52
C PHE A 235 5.78 -12.46 -11.99
N ASP A 236 6.33 -11.42 -12.62
CA ASP A 236 7.67 -11.42 -13.27
C ASP A 236 8.88 -11.66 -12.32
N THR A 237 8.66 -11.92 -11.03
CA THR A 237 9.69 -12.03 -9.99
C THR A 237 9.90 -13.44 -9.43
N ASP A 238 9.46 -14.48 -10.15
CA ASP A 238 9.30 -15.87 -9.67
C ASP A 238 8.23 -16.03 -8.59
N GLU A 239 7.49 -14.96 -8.29
CA GLU A 239 6.37 -14.98 -7.36
C GLU A 239 5.26 -15.86 -7.94
N ARG A 240 4.76 -16.81 -7.14
CA ARG A 240 3.81 -17.85 -7.58
C ARG A 240 2.81 -18.20 -6.48
N TYR A 241 1.56 -18.44 -6.86
CA TYR A 241 0.51 -18.94 -5.96
C TYR A 241 -0.31 -20.02 -6.67
N GLU A 242 -0.47 -21.17 -6.02
CA GLU A 242 -1.31 -22.27 -6.50
C GLU A 242 -2.64 -22.27 -5.75
N ILE A 243 -3.65 -21.63 -6.34
CA ILE A 243 -4.92 -21.33 -5.68
C ILE A 243 -5.95 -22.39 -6.08
N PRO A 244 -6.44 -23.21 -5.12
CA PRO A 244 -7.44 -24.23 -5.42
C PRO A 244 -8.83 -23.63 -5.65
N ASP A 245 -9.58 -24.22 -6.57
CA ASP A 245 -10.96 -23.82 -6.87
C ASP A 245 -11.86 -23.90 -5.64
N ALA A 246 -11.69 -24.92 -4.80
CA ALA A 246 -12.46 -25.06 -3.56
C ALA A 246 -12.36 -23.83 -2.65
N LEU A 247 -11.22 -23.12 -2.64
CA LEU A 247 -11.09 -21.87 -1.90
C LEU A 247 -11.95 -20.76 -2.54
N VAL A 248 -11.88 -20.59 -3.86
CA VAL A 248 -12.54 -19.50 -4.59
C VAL A 248 -14.05 -19.70 -4.72
N PHE A 249 -14.48 -20.91 -5.11
CA PHE A 249 -15.88 -21.26 -5.38
C PHE A 249 -16.64 -21.74 -4.14
N GLY A 250 -15.93 -22.25 -3.13
CA GLY A 250 -16.53 -23.01 -2.04
C GLY A 250 -16.57 -24.51 -2.34
N GLY A 251 -16.86 -25.29 -1.30
CA GLY A 251 -17.12 -26.73 -1.38
C GLY A 251 -18.61 -27.04 -1.20
#